data_AF-W4VJZ3-F1
#
_entry.id   AF-W4VJZ3-F1
#
_cell.length_a   1.000
_cell.length_b   1.000
_cell.length_c   1.000
_cell.angle_alpha   90.00
_cell.angle_beta   90.00
_cell.angle_gamma   90.00
#
_symmetry.space_group_name_H-M   'P 1'
#
loop_
_entity.id
_entity.type
_entity.pdbx_description
1 polymer ?
#
loop_
_entity_poly.entity_id
_entity_poly.type
_entity_poly.pdbx_seq_one_letter_code
_entity_poly.pdbx_strand_id
1 'polypeptide(L)'
;MEELCSPDGTIDMIIASLVLHEIRPLGPLLQQMRNVLKKEGYLICLELMPKGNSDKGPRITLEGMELEMAKYGLKVTEKFFPVESLYMLVAQNTN
;
A
#
# COMPACT_ATOMS: atom_id res chain seq x y z
N MET A 1 11.68 12.82 3.28
CA MET A 1 11.48 11.37 3.11
C MET A 1 12.50 10.93 2.07
N GLU A 2 13.30 9.91 2.35
CA GLU A 2 14.26 9.41 1.35
C GLU A 2 13.50 8.84 0.16
N GLU A 3 13.96 9.14 -1.05
CA GLU A 3 13.32 8.65 -2.28
C GLU A 3 13.70 7.18 -2.53
N LEU A 4 12.79 6.43 -3.15
CA LEU A 4 13.13 5.09 -3.63
C LEU A 4 14.20 5.23 -4.72
N CYS A 5 15.37 4.62 -4.51
CA CYS A 5 16.55 4.78 -5.36
C CYS A 5 16.47 4.00 -6.70
N SER A 6 15.31 3.42 -7.03
CA SER A 6 15.10 2.62 -8.23
C SER A 6 14.63 3.49 -9.40
N PRO A 7 15.06 3.22 -10.64
CA PRO A 7 14.52 3.92 -11.80
C PRO A 7 13.02 3.62 -11.99
N ASP A 8 12.31 4.58 -12.58
CA ASP A 8 10.90 4.44 -12.94
C ASP A 8 10.65 3.23 -13.83
N GLY A 9 9.54 2.52 -13.59
CA GLY A 9 9.08 1.42 -14.45
C GLY A 9 10.00 0.20 -14.48
N THR A 10 10.78 -0.06 -13.43
CA THR A 10 11.73 -1.19 -13.40
C THR A 10 11.33 -2.32 -12.46
N ILE A 11 10.44 -2.06 -11.49
CA ILE A 11 10.05 -3.02 -10.47
C ILE A 11 8.77 -3.75 -10.88
N ASP A 12 8.78 -5.08 -10.86
CA ASP A 12 7.60 -5.91 -11.14
C ASP A 12 6.62 -5.93 -9.96
N MET A 13 7.16 -5.98 -8.74
CA MET A 13 6.37 -6.11 -7.52
C MET A 13 7.02 -5.42 -6.33
N ILE A 14 6.19 -4.75 -5.52
CA ILE A 14 6.55 -4.22 -4.20
C ILE A 14 5.70 -4.94 -3.16
N ILE A 15 6.33 -5.40 -2.08
CA ILE A 15 5.63 -5.95 -0.92
C ILE A 15 5.86 -5.01 0.25
N ALA A 16 4.81 -4.34 0.70
CA ALA A 16 4.80 -3.51 1.89
C ALA A 16 4.06 -4.25 3.00
N SER A 17 4.80 -4.78 3.97
CA SER A 17 4.24 -5.56 5.08
C SER A 17 4.41 -4.80 6.38
N LEU A 18 3.28 -4.45 7.01
CA LEU A 18 3.20 -3.86 8.35
C LEU A 18 4.04 -2.58 8.51
N VAL A 19 4.04 -1.70 7.50
CA VAL A 19 4.94 -0.54 7.48
C VAL A 19 4.27 0.74 7.00
N LEU A 20 3.22 0.67 6.18
CA LEU A 20 2.64 1.86 5.56
C LEU A 20 1.85 2.70 6.57
N HIS A 21 1.33 2.08 7.63
CA HIS A 21 0.56 2.76 8.67
C HIS A 21 1.37 3.80 9.48
N GLU A 22 2.70 3.67 9.53
CA GLU A 22 3.59 4.64 10.21
C GLU A 22 3.94 5.84 9.32
N ILE A 23 3.64 5.78 8.01
CA ILE A 23 4.03 6.82 7.05
C ILE A 23 2.97 7.92 6.98
N ARG A 24 3.36 9.14 7.35
CA ARG A 24 2.49 10.33 7.33
C ARG A 24 3.24 11.54 6.76
N PRO A 25 2.82 12.08 5.60
CA PRO A 25 1.72 11.63 4.73
C PRO A 25 2.10 10.37 3.91
N LEU A 26 1.13 9.47 3.70
CA LEU A 26 1.33 8.24 2.92
C LEU A 26 1.44 8.49 1.41
N GLY A 27 0.72 9.50 0.90
CA GLY A 27 0.57 9.75 -0.52
C GLY A 27 1.86 9.89 -1.34
N PRO A 28 2.86 10.69 -0.89
CA PRO A 28 4.15 10.78 -1.58
C PRO A 28 4.85 9.42 -1.76
N LEU A 29 4.76 8.53 -0.77
CA LEU A 29 5.33 7.18 -0.89
C LEU A 29 4.57 6.35 -1.93
N LEU A 30 3.24 6.37 -1.91
CA LEU A 30 2.43 5.66 -2.90
C LEU A 30 2.72 6.15 -4.32
N GLN A 31 2.91 7.45 -4.50
CA GLN A 31 3.32 8.02 -5.79
C GLN A 31 4.70 7.50 -6.23
N GLN A 32 5.68 7.47 -5.32
CA GLN A 32 7.01 6.91 -5.63
C GLN A 32 6.94 5.42 -5.97
N MET A 33 6.20 4.64 -5.19
CA MET A 33 5.96 3.21 -5.46
C MET A 33 5.33 3.01 -6.84
N ARG A 34 4.32 3.81 -7.20
CA ARG A 34 3.68 3.78 -8.52
C ARG A 34 4.61 4.21 -9.66
N ASN A 35 5.60 5.05 -9.40
CA ASN A 35 6.57 5.47 -10.43
C ASN A 35 7.59 4.36 -10.71
N VAL A 36 8.12 3.72 -9.67
CA VAL A 36 9.13 2.65 -9.83
C VAL A 36 8.54 1.34 -10.33
N LEU A 37 7.23 1.10 -10.09
CA LEU A 37 6.52 -0.06 -10.64
C LEU A 37 6.40 0.05 -12.16
N LYS A 38 6.66 -1.07 -12.85
CA LYS A 38 6.29 -1.26 -14.26
C LYS A 38 4.79 -1.02 -14.45
N LYS A 39 4.40 -0.69 -15.69
CA LYS A 39 3.01 -0.83 -16.10
C LYS A 39 2.55 -2.27 -15.82
N GLU A 40 1.37 -2.43 -15.25
CA GLU A 40 0.81 -3.71 -14.79
C GLU A 40 1.57 -4.39 -13.62
N GLY A 41 2.60 -3.75 -13.07
CA GLY A 41 3.28 -4.19 -11.86
C GLY A 41 2.42 -4.06 -10.60
N TYR A 42 2.79 -4.76 -9.53
CA TYR A 42 1.95 -4.93 -8.35
C TYR A 42 2.51 -4.31 -7.07
N LEU A 43 1.65 -3.66 -6.29
CA LEU A 43 1.87 -3.38 -4.87
C LEU A 43 1.02 -4.36 -4.05
N ILE A 44 1.68 -5.16 -3.22
CA ILE A 44 1.03 -5.98 -2.20
C ILE A 44 1.19 -5.27 -0.86
N CYS A 45 0.07 -4.85 -0.27
CA CYS A 45 0.03 -4.24 1.06
C CYS A 45 -0.56 -5.25 2.04
N LEU A 46 0.18 -5.60 3.08
CA LEU A 46 -0.28 -6.44 4.19
C LEU A 46 -0.25 -5.60 5.47
N GLU A 47 -1.41 -5.40 6.09
CA GLU A 47 -1.56 -4.50 7.24
C GLU A 47 -2.47 -5.05 8.33
N LEU A 48 -2.32 -4.50 9.54
CA LEU A 48 -3.17 -4.82 10.68
C LEU A 48 -4.52 -4.10 10.58
N MET A 49 -5.60 -4.85 10.78
CA MET A 49 -6.93 -4.27 10.98
C MET A 49 -6.93 -3.40 12.25
N PRO A 50 -7.51 -2.18 12.22
CA PRO A 50 -7.74 -1.41 13.44
C PRO A 50 -8.65 -2.17 14.41
N LYS A 51 -8.22 -2.36 15.66
CA LYS A 51 -8.99 -2.94 16.76
C LYS A 51 -9.43 -1.86 17.75
N GLY A 52 -10.59 -1.25 17.48
CA GLY A 52 -11.27 -0.34 18.40
C GLY A 52 -10.39 0.81 18.94
N ASN A 53 -10.75 1.35 20.10
CA ASN A 53 -10.07 2.49 20.72
C ASN A 53 -8.77 2.10 21.48
N SER A 54 -8.36 0.83 21.45
CA SER A 54 -7.27 0.29 22.26
C SER A 54 -5.95 0.09 21.52
N ASP A 55 -5.90 0.37 20.21
CA ASP A 55 -4.68 0.17 19.45
C ASP A 55 -3.59 1.20 19.81
N LYS A 56 -2.41 0.69 20.17
CA LYS A 56 -1.27 1.48 20.63
C LYS A 56 -0.53 2.23 19.52
N GLY A 57 -0.94 2.09 18.26
CA GLY A 57 -0.24 2.65 17.10
C GLY A 57 -1.20 3.08 15.99
N PRO A 58 -0.72 3.90 15.05
CA PRO A 58 -1.50 4.31 13.90
C PRO A 58 -1.89 3.08 13.08
N ARG A 59 -3.17 3.02 12.68
CA ARG A 59 -3.70 1.98 11.79
C ARG A 59 -4.50 2.65 10.68
N ILE A 60 -4.51 2.01 9.53
CA ILE A 60 -5.29 2.43 8.37
C ILE A 60 -6.29 1.31 8.09
N THR A 61 -7.58 1.64 7.97
CA THR A 61 -8.60 0.65 7.60
C THR A 61 -8.33 0.13 6.18
N LEU A 62 -8.88 -1.04 5.87
CA LEU A 62 -8.85 -1.60 4.51
C LEU A 62 -9.34 -0.57 3.48
N GLU A 63 -10.50 0.06 3.73
CA GLU A 63 -11.14 1.03 2.84
C GLU A 63 -10.31 2.31 2.74
N GLY A 64 -9.68 2.73 3.84
CA GLY A 64 -8.80 3.90 3.86
C GLY A 64 -7.55 3.70 3.01
N MET A 65 -6.92 2.53 3.14
CA MET A 65 -5.75 2.17 2.35
C MET A 65 -6.09 2.05 0.86
N GLU A 66 -7.21 1.39 0.53
CA GLU A 66 -7.70 1.29 -0.85
C GLU A 66 -7.98 2.67 -1.47
N LEU A 67 -8.60 3.57 -0.72
CA LEU A 67 -8.87 4.94 -1.17
C LEU A 67 -7.56 5.71 -1.43
N GLU A 68 -6.57 5.60 -0.54
CA GLU A 68 -5.26 6.21 -0.75
C GLU A 68 -4.56 5.64 -1.98
N MET A 69 -4.53 4.32 -2.16
CA MET A 69 -3.96 3.68 -3.35
C MET A 69 -4.61 4.19 -4.65
N ALA A 70 -5.94 4.24 -4.69
CA ALA A 70 -6.69 4.68 -5.85
C ALA A 70 -6.37 6.15 -6.22
N LYS A 71 -6.21 7.03 -5.23
CA LYS A 71 -5.81 8.44 -5.46
C LYS A 71 -4.49 8.58 -6.18
N TYR A 72 -3.58 7.62 -6.03
CA TYR A 72 -2.24 7.63 -6.63
C TYR A 72 -2.10 6.69 -7.84
N GLY A 73 -3.22 6.23 -8.41
CA GLY A 73 -3.22 5.44 -9.64
C GLY A 73 -2.84 3.97 -9.46
N LEU A 74 -2.94 3.45 -8.23
CA LEU A 74 -2.82 2.03 -7.92
C LEU A 74 -4.23 1.45 -7.75
N LYS A 75 -4.64 0.59 -8.68
CA LYS A 75 -5.97 -0.02 -8.68
C LYS A 75 -5.95 -1.33 -7.90
N VAL A 76 -6.68 -1.40 -6.79
CA VAL A 76 -6.88 -2.67 -6.07
C VAL A 76 -7.61 -3.67 -6.96
N THR A 77 -7.00 -4.84 -7.18
CA THR A 77 -7.56 -5.95 -7.96
C THR A 77 -8.08 -7.06 -7.06
N GLU A 78 -7.44 -7.28 -5.91
CA GLU A 78 -7.79 -8.36 -4.98
C GLU A 78 -7.66 -7.91 -3.52
N LYS A 79 -8.49 -8.53 -2.66
CA LYS A 79 -8.48 -8.32 -1.21
C LYS A 79 -8.48 -9.67 -0.52
N PHE A 80 -7.59 -9.85 0.45
CA PHE A 80 -7.49 -11.06 1.25
C PHE A 80 -7.47 -10.73 2.73
N PHE A 81 -7.84 -11.72 3.55
CA PHE A 81 -7.80 -11.64 5.00
C PHE A 81 -7.05 -12.86 5.52
N PRO A 82 -5.71 -12.84 5.55
CA PRO A 82 -4.91 -14.01 5.94
C PRO A 82 -5.30 -14.55 7.32
N VAL A 83 -5.67 -13.65 8.24
CA VAL A 83 -6.29 -13.91 9.54
C VAL A 83 -7.19 -12.73 9.90
N GLU A 84 -8.06 -12.88 10.90
CA GLU A 84 -9.01 -11.82 11.33
C GLU A 84 -8.33 -10.46 11.63
N SER A 85 -7.11 -10.48 12.15
CA SER A 85 -6.37 -9.25 12.49
C SER A 85 -5.62 -8.63 11.32
N LEU A 86 -5.57 -9.26 10.15
CA LEU A 86 -4.80 -8.79 8.99
C LEU A 86 -5.69 -8.64 7.77
N TYR A 87 -5.39 -7.61 6.99
CA TYR A 87 -5.88 -7.49 5.62
C TYR A 87 -4.72 -7.39 4.66
N MET A 88 -4.95 -7.86 3.44
CA MET A 88 -4.04 -7.72 2.32
C MET A 88 -4.76 -7.13 1.12
N LEU A 89 -4.16 -6.11 0.51
CA LEU A 89 -4.58 -5.54 -0.76
C LEU A 89 -3.53 -5.87 -1.82
N VAL A 90 -3.98 -6.39 -2.96
CA VAL A 90 -3.17 -6.46 -4.17
C VAL A 90 -3.65 -5.34 -5.08
N ALA A 91 -2.77 -4.40 -5.38
CA ALA A 91 -3.04 -3.27 -6.26
C ALA A 91 -2.10 -3.30 -7.46
N GLN A 92 -2.62 -2.97 -8.63
CA GLN A 92 -1.89 -2.94 -9.87
C GLN A 92 -1.64 -1.49 -10.32
N ASN A 93 -0.44 -1.22 -10.83
CA ASN A 93 -0.16 0.03 -11.53
C ASN A 93 -0.84 0.00 -12.90
N THR A 94 -1.83 0.87 -13.10
CA THR A 94 -2.60 0.95 -14.35
C THR A 94 -2.06 1.96 -15.36
N ASN A 95 -0.99 2.70 -15.02
CA ASN A 95 -0.39 3.72 -15.89
C ASN A 95 0.74 3.14 -16.74
#